data_AF-A0A5K0YJK1-F1
#
_entry.id   AF-A0A5K0YJK1-F1
#
_cell.length_a   1.000
_cell.length_b   1.000
_cell.length_c   1.000
_cell.angle_alpha   90.00
_cell.angle_beta   90.00
_cell.angle_gamma   90.00
#
_symmetry.space_group_name_H-M   'P 1'
#
loop_
_entity.id
_entity.type
_entity.pdbx_description
1 polymer ?
#
loop_
_entity_poly.entity_id
_entity_poly.type
_entity_poly.pdbx_seq_one_letter_code
_entity_poly.pdbx_strand_id
1 'polypeptide(L)' 'MTEAMIRKKPGMVSVKEMPVLQDGPPPGGFPPVRYARRIPSKGPSAVAIFLTALGAFSWGMYQVGKGNKIR' A
#
# COMPACT_ATOMS: atom_id res chain seq x y z
N MET A 1 7.42 50.76 -2.46
CA MET A 1 8.90 50.81 -2.38
C MET A 1 9.47 50.41 -1.01
N THR A 2 8.64 50.22 0.04
CA THR A 2 9.09 49.83 1.39
C THR A 2 9.51 48.37 1.52
N GLU A 3 8.95 47.47 0.72
CA GLU A 3 9.28 46.04 0.74
C GLU A 3 10.78 45.76 0.53
N ALA A 4 11.47 46.60 -0.26
CA ALA A 4 12.91 46.48 -0.49
C ALA A 4 13.75 46.76 0.78
N MET A 5 13.20 47.53 1.73
CA MET A 5 13.83 47.77 3.02
C MET A 5 13.52 46.65 4.03
N ILE A 6 12.32 46.08 3.97
CA ILE A 6 11.85 45.04 4.89
C ILE A 6 12.49 43.69 4.56
N ARG A 7 12.46 43.26 3.29
CA ARG A 7 13.00 41.97 2.83
C ARG A 7 14.46 42.08 2.41
N LYS A 8 15.23 43.01 2.97
CA LYS A 8 16.59 43.30 2.49
C LYS A 8 17.52 42.10 2.69
N LYS A 9 18.26 41.72 1.63
CA LYS A 9 19.39 40.78 1.71
C LYS A 9 20.71 41.56 1.61
N PRO A 10 21.74 41.26 2.44
CA PRO A 10 23.06 41.87 2.30
C PRO A 10 23.64 41.63 0.89
N GLY A 11 24.19 42.67 0.27
CA GLY A 11 24.80 42.59 -1.06
C GLY A 11 23.83 42.61 -2.25
N MET A 12 22.53 42.83 -2.01
CA MET A 12 21.53 42.96 -3.08
C MET A 12 21.81 44.18 -3.97
N VAL A 13 21.95 43.97 -5.29
CA VAL A 13 22.18 45.04 -6.28
C VAL A 13 20.90 45.43 -7.04
N SER A 14 19.88 44.58 -6.99
CA SER A 14 18.62 44.77 -7.72
C SER A 14 17.42 44.23 -6.95
N VAL A 15 16.26 44.84 -7.15
CA VAL A 15 14.96 44.42 -6.57
C VAL A 15 14.60 42.97 -6.93
N LYS A 16 15.12 42.44 -8.05
CA LYS A 16 14.87 41.05 -8.48
C LYS A 16 15.47 39.99 -7.55
N GLU A 17 16.49 40.35 -6.78
CA GLU A 17 17.19 39.43 -5.86
C GLU A 17 16.57 39.43 -4.45
N MET A 18 15.45 40.13 -4.27
CA MET A 18 14.76 40.16 -2.99
C MET A 18 14.38 38.74 -2.56
N PRO A 19 14.70 38.34 -1.32
CA PRO A 19 14.36 37.05 -0.78
C PRO A 19 12.84 36.88 -0.73
N VAL A 20 12.40 35.77 -1.31
CA VAL A 20 11.03 35.27 -1.21
C VAL A 20 11.14 33.85 -0.69
N LEU A 21 10.73 33.65 0.56
CA LEU A 21 10.56 32.33 1.14
C LEU A 21 9.05 32.10 1.24
N GLN A 22 8.56 31.16 0.44
CA GLN A 22 7.17 30.73 0.44
C GLN A 22 7.09 29.32 1.00
N ASP A 23 5.97 29.02 1.65
CA ASP A 23 5.64 27.65 1.99
C ASP A 23 5.46 26.85 0.70
N GLY A 24 6.23 25.78 0.58
CA GLY A 24 6.23 24.92 -0.58
C GLY A 24 6.63 23.50 -0.20
N PRO A 25 6.40 22.52 -1.09
CA PRO A 25 6.90 21.17 -0.87
C PRO A 25 8.44 21.20 -0.80
N PRO A 26 9.05 20.29 -0.04
CA PRO A 26 10.50 20.13 -0.07
C PRO A 26 10.98 19.79 -1.49
N PRO A 27 12.22 20.14 -1.86
CA PRO A 27 12.83 19.67 -3.09
C PRO A 27 12.75 18.13 -3.17
N GLY A 28 12.11 17.60 -4.20
CA GLY A 28 11.82 16.16 -4.33
C GLY A 28 10.37 15.74 -4.01
N GLY A 29 9.56 16.66 -3.47
CA GLY A 29 8.14 16.42 -3.19
C GLY A 29 7.88 15.51 -1.99
N PHE A 30 6.60 15.19 -1.78
CA PHE A 30 6.16 14.27 -0.73
C PHE A 30 6.14 12.83 -1.24
N PRO A 31 6.26 11.83 -0.35
CA PRO A 31 6.10 10.44 -0.74
C PRO A 31 4.70 10.19 -1.34
N PRO A 32 4.56 9.19 -2.24
CA PRO A 32 3.29 8.87 -2.86
C PRO A 32 2.29 8.38 -1.81
N VAL A 33 1.13 9.03 -1.75
CA VAL A 33 0.03 8.62 -0.87
C VAL A 33 -0.85 7.60 -1.59
N ARG A 34 -0.97 6.40 -1.03
CA ARG A 34 -1.88 5.38 -1.57
C ARG A 34 -3.31 5.70 -1.14
N TYR A 35 -4.11 6.24 -2.06
CA TYR A 35 -5.52 6.56 -1.84
C TYR A 35 -6.47 5.38 -2.11
N ALA A 36 -6.08 4.46 -2.99
CA ALA A 36 -6.95 3.38 -3.42
C ALA A 36 -7.08 2.25 -2.37
N ARG A 37 -8.28 1.66 -2.31
CA ARG A 37 -8.54 0.47 -1.48
C ARG A 37 -7.76 -0.72 -2.03
N ARG A 38 -7.01 -1.41 -1.17
CA ARG A 38 -6.29 -2.66 -1.50
C ARG A 38 -6.79 -3.80 -0.61
N ILE A 39 -7.73 -4.59 -1.12
CA ILE A 39 -8.20 -5.81 -0.45
C ILE A 39 -7.47 -7.01 -1.09
N PRO A 40 -6.65 -7.76 -0.35
CA PRO A 40 -5.95 -8.92 -0.90
C PRO A 40 -6.85 -10.17 -0.92
N SER A 41 -7.00 -10.80 -2.07
CA SER A 41 -7.67 -12.11 -2.24
C SER A 41 -6.65 -13.25 -2.15
N LYS A 42 -6.16 -13.53 -0.94
CA LYS A 42 -5.14 -14.58 -0.69
C LYS A 42 -5.72 -15.95 -0.29
N GLY A 43 -7.04 -16.10 -0.31
CA GLY A 43 -7.70 -17.36 0.00
C GLY A 43 -7.40 -18.46 -1.03
N PRO A 44 -7.58 -19.73 -0.67
CA PRO A 44 -7.46 -20.84 -1.61
C PRO A 44 -8.46 -20.67 -2.76
N SER A 45 -8.05 -21.11 -3.96
CA SER A 45 -8.91 -21.05 -5.15
C SER A 45 -10.12 -21.98 -5.01
N ALA A 46 -11.17 -21.73 -5.79
CA ALA A 46 -12.38 -22.56 -5.77
C ALA A 46 -12.07 -24.04 -6.00
N VAL A 47 -11.18 -24.35 -6.96
CA VAL A 47 -10.75 -25.72 -7.26
C VAL A 47 -9.96 -26.33 -6.10
N ALA A 48 -9.09 -25.55 -5.44
CA ALA A 48 -8.36 -26.03 -4.28
C ALA A 48 -9.31 -26.42 -3.13
N ILE A 49 -10.32 -25.59 -2.85
CA ILE A 49 -11.35 -25.88 -1.85
C ILE A 49 -12.10 -27.16 -2.23
N PHE A 50 -12.58 -27.25 -3.47
CA PHE A 50 -13.35 -28.38 -3.95
C PHE A 50 -12.57 -29.70 -3.86
N LEU A 51 -11.34 -29.74 -4.39
CA LEU A 51 -10.53 -30.95 -4.40
C LEU A 51 -10.12 -31.37 -2.99
N THR A 52 -9.87 -30.41 -2.09
CA THR A 52 -9.57 -30.71 -0.69
C THR A 52 -10.77 -31.38 -0.02
N ALA A 53 -11.96 -30.81 -0.18
CA ALA A 53 -13.18 -31.35 0.41
C ALA A 53 -13.51 -32.74 -0.16
N LEU A 54 -13.44 -32.89 -1.49
CA LEU A 54 -13.71 -34.16 -2.16
C LEU A 54 -12.70 -35.23 -1.74
N GLY A 55 -11.41 -34.90 -1.71
CA GLY A 55 -10.35 -35.82 -1.31
C GLY A 55 -10.47 -36.25 0.15
N ALA A 56 -10.75 -35.30 1.06
CA ALA A 56 -10.97 -35.60 2.46
C ALA A 56 -12.19 -36.53 2.66
N PHE A 57 -13.29 -36.26 1.95
CA PHE A 57 -14.49 -37.08 2.00
C PHE A 57 -14.26 -38.49 1.45
N SER A 58 -13.71 -38.61 0.24
CA SER A 58 -13.47 -39.91 -0.39
C SER A 58 -12.51 -40.78 0.42
N TRP A 59 -11.45 -40.16 0.95
CA TRP A 59 -10.50 -40.85 1.83
C TRP A 59 -11.15 -41.24 3.16
N GLY A 60 -11.91 -40.35 3.77
CA GLY A 60 -12.64 -40.62 5.01
C GLY A 60 -13.58 -41.82 4.85
N MET A 61 -14.37 -41.86 3.78
CA MET A 61 -15.28 -42.96 3.51
C MET A 61 -14.55 -44.29 3.26
N TYR A 62 -13.41 -44.26 2.58
CA TYR A 62 -12.57 -45.45 2.42
C TYR A 62 -12.09 -46.00 3.78
N GLN A 63 -11.67 -45.11 4.68
CA GLN A 63 -11.22 -45.52 6.01
C GLN A 63 -12.37 -46.04 6.87
N VAL A 64 -13.56 -45.43 6.78
CA VAL A 64 -14.78 -45.96 7.43
C VAL A 64 -15.07 -47.39 6.96
N GLY A 65 -14.99 -47.65 5.64
CA GLY A 65 -15.19 -48.98 5.09
C GLY A 65 -14.17 -50.00 5.63
N LYS A 66 -12.90 -49.62 5.76
CA LYS A 66 -11.88 -50.46 6.40
C LYS A 66 -12.19 -50.72 7.87
N GLY A 67 -12.54 -49.69 8.64
CA GLY A 67 -12.89 -49.83 10.05
C GLY A 67 -14.08 -50.77 10.25
N ASN A 68 -15.11 -50.63 9.42
CA ASN A 68 -16.28 -51.50 9.43
C ASN A 68 -15.97 -52.96 9.05
N LYS A 69 -14.94 -53.21 8.22
CA LYS A 69 -14.51 -54.56 7.86
C LYS A 69 -13.71 -55.24 8.98
N ILE A 70 -12.97 -54.44 9.78
CA ILE A 70 -12.14 -54.93 10.88
C ILE A 70 -12.99 -55.26 12.11
N ARG A 71 -14.06 -54.48 12.34
CA ARG A 71 -15.03 -54.69 13.42
C ARG A 71 -15.99 -55.83 13.11
#